data_AF-A0A820JHJ1-F1
#
_entry.id   AF-A0A820JHJ1-F1
#
_cell.length_a   1.000
_cell.length_b   1.000
_cell.length_c   1.000
_cell.angle_alpha   90.00
_cell.angle_beta   90.00
_cell.angle_gamma   90.00
#
_symmetry.space_group_name_H-M   'P 1'
#
loop_
_entity.id
_entity.type
_entity.pdbx_description
1 polymer ?
#
loop_
_entity_poly.entity_id
_entity_poly.type
_entity_poly.pdbx_seq_one_letter_code
_entity_poly.pdbx_strand_id
1 'polypeptide(L)'
;AVTKAFLPLLKNSDKARIVSVSSRMGSFGKPLPVPSRLAYTTSKAALNMMTVQFDKEFCTQNWNIKINSVNPGNYPPPTQAARAIVHFATLPDDGPSGAFFDSEKNQMPW
;
A
#
# COMPACT_ATOMS: atom_id res chain seq x y z
N ALA A 1 13.59 0.93 5.42
CA ALA A 1 14.03 1.44 6.73
C ALA A 1 12.87 1.49 7.72
N VAL A 2 11.86 2.34 7.52
CA VAL A 2 10.73 2.55 8.45
C VAL A 2 10.00 1.26 8.83
N THR A 3 9.48 0.50 7.86
CA THR A 3 8.77 -0.77 8.13
C THR A 3 9.54 -1.72 9.05
N LYS A 4 10.85 -1.89 8.79
CA LYS A 4 11.71 -2.78 9.59
C LYS A 4 11.96 -2.21 11.00
N ALA A 5 12.14 -0.90 11.12
CA ALA A 5 12.37 -0.24 12.40
C ALA A 5 11.16 -0.36 13.35
N PHE A 6 9.94 -0.28 12.82
CA PHE A 6 8.70 -0.43 13.59
C PHE A 6 8.24 -1.89 13.76
N LEU A 7 8.90 -2.84 13.10
CA LEU A 7 8.49 -4.25 13.11
C LEU A 7 8.37 -4.86 14.52
N PRO A 8 9.27 -4.58 15.49
CA PRO A 8 9.11 -5.09 16.86
C PRO A 8 7.80 -4.62 17.52
N LEU A 9 7.40 -3.37 17.28
CA LEU A 9 6.14 -2.82 17.82
C LEU A 9 4.92 -3.39 17.09
N LEU A 10 5.01 -3.56 15.77
CA LEU A 10 3.94 -4.14 14.95
C LEU A 10 3.64 -5.58 15.36
N LYS A 11 4.67 -6.37 15.71
CA LYS A 11 4.49 -7.75 16.21
C LYS A 11 3.75 -7.84 17.54
N ASN A 12 3.77 -6.78 18.35
CA ASN A 12 3.08 -6.71 19.63
C ASN A 12 1.66 -6.14 19.51
N SER A 13 1.21 -5.76 18.31
CA SER A 13 -0.15 -5.25 18.09
C SER A 13 -1.07 -6.38 17.64
N ASP A 14 -2.24 -6.47 18.26
CA ASP A 14 -3.26 -7.45 17.89
C ASP A 14 -3.78 -7.26 16.45
N LYS A 15 -3.71 -6.03 15.93
CA LYS A 15 -4.27 -5.64 14.62
C LYS A 15 -3.32 -4.72 13.86
N ALA A 16 -2.09 -5.15 13.63
CA ALA A 16 -1.08 -4.36 12.93
C ALA A 16 -1.45 -4.14 11.46
N ARG A 17 -1.45 -2.87 11.01
CA ARG A 17 -1.72 -2.46 9.63
C ARG A 17 -0.66 -1.49 9.14
N ILE A 18 -0.17 -1.71 7.93
CA ILE A 18 0.80 -0.85 7.25
C ILE A 18 0.17 -0.39 5.94
N VAL A 19 0.11 0.93 5.73
CA VAL A 19 -0.40 1.51 4.49
C VAL A 19 0.69 2.34 3.83
N SER A 20 1.10 1.91 2.64
CA SER A 20 2.03 2.67 1.79
C SER A 20 1.25 3.57 0.84
N VAL A 21 1.49 4.88 0.91
CA VAL A 21 0.85 5.84 -0.02
C VAL A 21 1.58 5.77 -1.37
N SER A 22 0.96 5.08 -2.32
CA SER A 22 1.49 4.84 -3.66
C SER A 22 0.81 5.73 -4.71
N SER A 23 0.93 5.39 -5.99
CA SER A 23 0.31 6.11 -7.09
C SER A 23 -0.01 5.17 -8.24
N ARG A 24 -1.11 5.45 -8.96
CA ARG A 24 -1.42 4.76 -10.23
C ARG A 24 -0.29 4.89 -11.27
N MET A 25 0.55 5.92 -11.19
CA MET A 25 1.73 6.06 -12.05
C MET A 25 2.79 4.96 -11.86
N GLY A 26 2.74 4.23 -10.73
CA GLY A 26 3.58 3.06 -10.49
C GLY A 26 2.94 1.75 -10.98
N SER A 27 1.83 1.81 -11.71
CA SER A 27 1.14 0.66 -12.29
C SER A 27 1.44 0.51 -13.78
N PHE A 28 1.93 -0.65 -14.20
CA PHE A 28 2.20 -1.10 -15.56
C PHE A 28 0.94 -1.60 -16.27
N GLY A 29 -0.01 -2.18 -15.55
CA GLY A 29 -1.26 -2.75 -16.06
C GLY A 29 -2.39 -1.73 -16.23
N LYS A 30 -2.19 -0.49 -15.77
CA LYS A 30 -3.12 0.62 -16.03
C LYS A 30 -2.38 1.94 -16.31
N PRO A 31 -1.58 2.00 -17.39
CA PRO A 31 -0.73 3.15 -17.71
C PRO A 31 -1.54 4.44 -17.83
N LEU A 32 -0.89 5.56 -17.55
CA LEU A 32 -1.47 6.90 -17.65
C LEU A 32 -0.87 7.63 -18.86
N PRO A 33 -1.68 8.35 -19.66
CA PRO A 33 -1.21 9.12 -20.80
C PRO A 33 -0.56 10.44 -20.35
N VAL A 34 0.53 10.35 -19.58
CA VAL A 34 1.24 11.51 -19.03
C VAL A 34 2.74 11.40 -19.35
N PRO A 35 3.46 12.53 -19.45
CA PRO A 35 4.90 12.51 -19.65
C PRO A 35 5.63 11.66 -18.61
N SER A 36 6.70 11.00 -19.05
CA SER A 36 7.48 10.13 -18.18
C SER A 36 8.03 10.89 -16.99
N ARG A 37 7.81 10.35 -15.79
CA ARG A 37 8.40 10.82 -14.53
C ARG A 37 9.22 9.70 -13.92
N LEU A 38 10.27 9.28 -14.61
CA LEU A 38 11.02 8.04 -14.34
C LEU A 38 11.30 7.81 -12.86
N ALA A 39 11.92 8.76 -12.16
CA ALA A 39 12.23 8.62 -10.74
C ALA A 39 10.96 8.38 -9.89
N TYR A 40 9.88 9.10 -10.17
CA TYR A 40 8.61 8.95 -9.45
C TYR A 40 7.91 7.63 -9.77
N THR A 41 7.70 7.31 -11.05
CA THR A 41 7.00 6.10 -11.49
C THR A 41 7.72 4.84 -11.03
N THR A 42 9.05 4.79 -11.19
CA THR A 42 9.88 3.67 -10.72
C THR A 42 9.86 3.54 -9.20
N SER A 43 9.93 4.65 -8.45
CA SER A 43 9.85 4.58 -6.98
C SER A 43 8.50 4.03 -6.50
N LYS A 44 7.39 4.39 -7.16
CA LYS A 44 6.06 3.90 -6.80
C LYS A 44 5.84 2.45 -7.23
N ALA A 45 6.39 2.03 -8.37
CA ALA A 45 6.43 0.62 -8.76
C ALA A 45 7.23 -0.23 -7.76
N ALA A 46 8.42 0.24 -7.37
CA ALA A 46 9.25 -0.43 -6.35
C ALA A 46 8.53 -0.49 -4.99
N LEU A 47 7.81 0.56 -4.60
CA LEU A 47 6.99 0.57 -3.38
C LEU A 47 5.88 -0.48 -3.41
N ASN A 48 5.23 -0.65 -4.56
CA ASN A 48 4.23 -1.69 -4.74
C ASN A 48 4.87 -3.09 -4.65
N MET A 49 6.05 -3.30 -5.23
CA MET A 49 6.82 -4.55 -5.06
C MET A 49 7.19 -4.83 -3.60
N MET A 50 7.65 -3.82 -2.86
CA MET A 50 7.96 -3.97 -1.43
C MET A 50 6.72 -4.41 -0.63
N THR A 51 5.54 -3.92 -0.97
CA THR A 51 4.28 -4.35 -0.33
C THR A 51 4.08 -5.87 -0.46
N VAL A 52 4.24 -6.41 -1.67
CA VAL A 52 4.12 -7.86 -1.92
C VAL A 52 5.21 -8.66 -1.20
N GLN A 53 6.45 -8.19 -1.21
CA GLN A 53 7.56 -8.93 -0.58
C GLN A 53 7.44 -8.96 0.95
N PHE A 54 7.03 -7.84 1.58
CA PHE A 54 6.78 -7.82 3.01
C PHE A 54 5.58 -8.68 3.39
N ASP A 55 4.50 -8.65 2.61
CA ASP A 55 3.34 -9.49 2.87
C ASP A 55 3.70 -10.99 2.84
N LYS A 56 4.50 -11.41 1.85
CA LYS A 56 5.05 -12.77 1.79
C LYS A 56 5.87 -13.11 3.03
N GLU A 57 6.74 -12.20 3.49
CA GLU A 57 7.52 -12.37 4.70
C GLU A 57 6.61 -12.55 5.93
N PHE A 58 5.61 -11.68 6.09
CA PHE A 58 4.67 -11.73 7.22
C PHE A 58 3.84 -13.01 7.22
N CYS A 59 3.35 -13.45 6.06
CA CYS A 59 2.64 -14.73 5.89
C CYS A 59 3.53 -15.92 6.25
N THR A 60 4.77 -15.94 5.75
CA THR A 60 5.74 -17.03 6.02
C THR A 60 6.05 -17.14 7.52
N GLN A 61 6.08 -16.02 8.22
CA GLN A 61 6.35 -15.95 9.65
C GLN A 61 5.09 -16.07 10.52
N ASN A 62 3.90 -16.19 9.91
CA ASN A 62 2.60 -16.23 10.57
C ASN A 62 2.35 -15.02 11.50
N TRP A 63 2.77 -13.82 11.10
CA TRP A 63 2.50 -12.58 11.84
C TRP A 63 1.16 -11.97 11.40
N ASN A 64 0.31 -11.55 12.34
CA ASN A 64 -0.93 -10.83 12.04
C ASN A 64 -0.67 -9.35 11.67
N ILE A 65 0.07 -9.14 10.59
CA ILE A 65 0.39 -7.81 10.06
C ILE A 65 -0.12 -7.75 8.62
N LYS A 66 -1.04 -6.83 8.34
CA LYS A 66 -1.46 -6.56 6.96
C LYS A 66 -0.69 -5.37 6.40
N ILE A 67 -0.31 -5.45 5.13
CA ILE A 67 0.36 -4.37 4.41
C ILE A 67 -0.26 -4.17 3.03
N ASN A 68 -0.65 -2.93 2.72
CA ASN A 68 -1.21 -2.60 1.41
C ASN A 68 -0.66 -1.27 0.88
N SER A 69 -0.64 -1.14 -0.45
CA SER A 69 -0.37 0.13 -1.13
C SER A 69 -1.68 0.78 -1.57
N VAL A 70 -1.79 2.09 -1.43
CA VAL A 70 -3.01 2.84 -1.77
C VAL A 70 -2.65 4.07 -2.60
N ASN A 71 -3.31 4.23 -3.75
CA ASN A 71 -3.28 5.46 -4.53
C ASN A 71 -4.40 6.40 -4.03
N PRO A 72 -4.06 7.56 -3.44
CA PRO A 72 -5.05 8.45 -2.82
C PRO A 72 -5.88 9.27 -3.82
N GLY A 73 -5.62 9.14 -5.12
CA GLY A 73 -6.26 9.94 -6.18
C GLY A 73 -5.37 11.07 -6.71
N ASN A 74 -5.85 11.77 -7.75
CA ASN A 74 -5.12 12.83 -8.43
C ASN A 74 -5.44 14.20 -7.82
N TYR A 75 -4.78 14.54 -6.71
CA TYR A 75 -4.95 15.81 -5.99
C TYR A 75 -6.37 16.10 -5.46
N PRO A 76 -7.08 15.13 -4.85
CA PRO A 76 -8.32 15.46 -4.16
C PRO A 76 -8.04 16.26 -2.87
N PRO A 77 -9.07 16.85 -2.23
CA PRO A 77 -8.94 17.41 -0.89
C PRO A 77 -8.28 16.42 0.07
N PRO A 78 -7.40 16.86 1.00
CA PRO A 78 -6.69 15.96 1.90
C PRO A 78 -7.61 15.03 2.70
N THR A 79 -8.76 15.53 3.11
CA THR A 79 -9.78 14.73 3.83
C THR A 79 -10.36 13.62 2.97
N GLN A 80 -10.50 13.81 1.67
CA GLN A 80 -10.95 12.78 0.74
C GLN A 80 -9.85 11.75 0.48
N ALA A 81 -8.61 12.18 0.22
CA ALA A 81 -7.45 11.30 0.07
C ALA A 81 -7.27 10.39 1.30
N ALA A 82 -7.43 10.94 2.51
CA ALA A 82 -7.24 10.22 3.75
C ALA A 82 -8.25 9.08 3.96
N ARG A 83 -9.46 9.15 3.41
CA ARG A 83 -10.51 8.14 3.63
C ARG A 83 -10.06 6.74 3.18
N ALA A 84 -9.45 6.63 2.01
CA ALA A 84 -8.94 5.36 1.51
C ALA A 84 -7.81 4.85 2.41
N ILE A 85 -6.85 5.71 2.76
CA ILE A 85 -5.71 5.36 3.61
C ILE A 85 -6.19 4.86 4.98
N VAL A 86 -7.11 5.59 5.63
CA VAL A 86 -7.67 5.22 6.94
C VAL A 86 -8.41 3.89 6.84
N HIS A 87 -9.20 3.67 5.78
CA HIS A 87 -9.88 2.39 5.57
C HIS A 87 -8.91 1.20 5.57
N PHE A 88 -7.79 1.30 4.84
CA PHE A 88 -6.78 0.24 4.82
C PHE A 88 -5.98 0.14 6.13
N ALA A 89 -5.85 1.24 6.87
CA ALA A 89 -5.20 1.27 8.17
C ALA A 89 -6.08 0.68 9.29
N THR A 90 -7.38 0.52 9.06
CA THR A 90 -8.35 -0.03 10.04
C THR A 90 -9.01 -1.32 9.56
N LEU A 91 -8.37 -2.06 8.65
CA LEU A 91 -8.95 -3.30 8.12
C LEU A 91 -9.18 -4.35 9.22
N PRO A 92 -10.27 -5.14 9.13
CA PRO A 92 -10.44 -6.34 9.93
C PRO A 92 -9.38 -7.42 9.58
N ASP A 93 -9.29 -8.47 10.39
CA ASP A 93 -8.27 -9.53 10.23
C ASP A 93 -8.49 -10.41 9.00
N ASP A 94 -9.70 -10.43 8.44
CA ASP A 94 -10.05 -11.06 7.15
C ASP A 94 -9.88 -10.11 5.96
N GLY A 95 -9.45 -8.86 6.18
CA GLY A 95 -9.19 -7.88 5.14
C GLY A 95 -8.02 -8.26 4.22
N PRO A 96 -7.89 -7.62 3.04
CA PRO A 96 -6.82 -7.93 2.09
C PRO A 96 -5.44 -7.52 2.61
N SER A 97 -4.40 -8.15 2.07
CA SER A 97 -2.99 -7.81 2.30
C SER A 97 -2.17 -8.08 1.04
N GLY A 98 -1.01 -7.44 0.92
CA GLY A 98 -0.08 -7.64 -0.18
C GLY A 98 -0.52 -7.01 -1.50
N ALA A 99 -1.52 -6.12 -1.51
CA ALA A 99 -2.13 -5.62 -2.75
C ALA A 99 -2.06 -4.09 -2.89
N PHE A 100 -2.39 -3.62 -4.10
CA PHE A 100 -2.45 -2.20 -4.46
C PHE A 100 -3.89 -1.79 -4.76
N PHE A 101 -4.34 -0.67 -4.21
CA PHE A 101 -5.73 -0.21 -4.31
C PHE A 101 -5.84 1.26 -4.75
N ASP A 102 -6.95 1.63 -5.38
CA ASP A 102 -7.30 3.02 -5.67
C ASP A 102 -8.10 3.68 -4.53
N SER A 103 -8.49 4.95 -4.73
CA SER A 103 -9.24 5.73 -3.75
C SER A 103 -10.63 5.17 -3.47
N GLU A 104 -11.19 4.43 -4.42
CA GLU A 104 -12.49 3.76 -4.32
C GLU A 104 -12.35 2.34 -3.76
N LYS A 105 -11.14 1.96 -3.32
CA LYS A 105 -10.80 0.66 -2.73
C LYS A 105 -10.87 -0.49 -3.73
N ASN A 106 -10.87 -0.19 -5.03
CA ASN A 106 -10.75 -1.23 -6.04
C ASN A 106 -9.30 -1.69 -6.12
N GLN A 107 -9.09 -3.00 -6.23
CA GLN A 107 -7.77 -3.53 -6.48
C GLN A 107 -7.28 -3.07 -7.85
N MET A 108 -6.10 -2.48 -7.85
CA MET A 108 -5.42 -2.02 -9.04
C MET A 108 -4.48 -3.11 -9.54
N PRO A 109 -4.40 -3.32 -10.86
CA PRO A 109 -3.34 -4.14 -11.41
C PRO A 109 -1.99 -3.48 -11.11
N TRP A 110 -0.97 -4.32 -10.98
CA TRP A 110 0.39 -3.84 -11.00
C TRP A 110 0.76 -3.23 -12.32
#